data_AF-A0A9D2QSN0-F1
#
_entry.id   AF-A0A9D2QSN0-F1
#
_cell.length_a   1.000
_cell.length_b   1.000
_cell.length_c   1.000
_cell.angle_alpha   90.00
_cell.angle_beta   90.00
_cell.angle_gamma   90.00
#
_symmetry.space_group_name_H-M   'P 1'
#
loop_
_entity.id
_entity.type
_entity.pdbx_description
1 polymer ?
#
loop_
_entity_poly.entity_id
_entity_poly.type
_entity_poly.pdbx_seq_one_letter_code
_entity_poly.pdbx_strand_id
1 'polypeptide(L)'
;LFLEEYDRYMDLAKSGKLSQRKKEMFFQNYQTFREKQGSEEQRSCLCHGLKDLCGILEEYYGKKVFLLLDEYDTPFMYANSRGYYGQVREILSGMLSFSLKGNSSLEKAMLTGVQRVAKENIFSGLNNLMVCTVKDPEYKDCFGFTEKEVRELLDYCETEFSGQVKEMYDGYKIGDAELYNPWSVSCYGARKKLESYWVNTSENNILKNVLREQGQPFFQSYEELIERGQVTVNADVAGAYYENQNEKAFWGLLLNAGMVTIEEEIREDLYKVRVPNLEVWKGFQDLTASYLQVEEGKIDKMLYYLQTGDMEHFSREYKRTLLEIPSYHDLVDENSYHMMMLGMCVFLHGTYQVKSNRESGRGRGDILLYSRKRGCPSLILEFKYTRDKSEDLEDLALKAIEQIKEKNYSAGMTGQVWYVGLAHRGKEAAVKWEKQIDFTDE
;
A
#
# COMPACT_ATOMS: atom_id res chain seq x y z
N LEU A 1 9.19 23.44 -10.41
CA LEU A 1 10.44 22.72 -10.11
C LEU A 1 11.68 23.40 -10.67
N PHE A 2 12.13 23.14 -11.92
CA PHE A 2 13.39 23.72 -12.42
C PHE A 2 13.45 25.25 -12.36
N LEU A 3 12.37 25.92 -12.76
CA LEU A 3 12.30 27.38 -12.70
C LEU A 3 12.43 27.89 -11.26
N GLU A 4 11.73 27.28 -10.31
CA GLU A 4 11.78 27.61 -8.88
C GLU A 4 13.17 27.35 -8.28
N GLU A 5 13.84 26.26 -8.68
CA GLU A 5 15.19 25.96 -8.20
C GLU A 5 16.20 26.97 -8.75
N TYR A 6 16.07 27.39 -10.01
CA TYR A 6 16.91 28.46 -10.56
C TYR A 6 16.60 29.80 -9.89
N ASP A 7 15.33 30.13 -9.63
CA ASP A 7 14.93 31.35 -8.93
C ASP A 7 15.62 31.47 -7.56
N ARG A 8 15.77 30.35 -6.84
CA ARG A 8 16.50 30.30 -5.55
C ARG A 8 17.94 30.83 -5.66
N TYR A 9 18.58 30.69 -6.82
CA TYR A 9 19.96 31.13 -7.07
C TYR A 9 20.04 32.38 -7.98
N MET A 10 18.93 33.09 -8.19
CA MET A 10 18.88 34.28 -9.04
C MET A 10 19.84 35.38 -8.57
N ASP A 11 19.91 35.63 -7.26
CA ASP A 11 20.79 36.66 -6.69
C ASP A 11 22.27 36.28 -6.79
N LEU A 12 22.56 34.98 -6.68
CA LEU A 12 23.90 34.42 -6.92
C LEU A 12 24.35 34.74 -8.35
N ALA A 13 23.49 34.52 -9.34
CA ALA A 13 23.80 34.82 -10.73
C ALA A 13 24.04 36.32 -11.00
N LYS A 14 23.47 37.21 -10.17
CA LYS A 14 23.63 38.67 -10.28
C LYS A 14 24.84 39.23 -9.51
N SER A 15 25.39 38.47 -8.56
CA SER A 15 26.43 38.91 -7.62
C SER A 15 27.79 39.32 -8.22
N GLY A 16 28.03 39.04 -9.52
CA GLY A 16 29.28 39.35 -10.20
C GLY A 16 30.44 38.39 -9.93
N LYS A 17 30.26 37.35 -9.09
CA LYS A 17 31.29 36.34 -8.80
C LYS A 17 31.41 35.23 -9.84
N LEU A 18 30.39 35.07 -10.69
CA LEU A 18 30.41 34.12 -11.79
C LEU A 18 31.16 34.69 -12.99
N SER A 19 31.87 33.82 -13.71
CA SER A 19 32.36 34.09 -15.05
C SER A 19 31.20 34.44 -15.98
N GLN A 20 31.51 35.24 -17.01
CA GLN A 20 30.53 35.64 -18.02
C GLN A 20 29.83 34.42 -18.64
N ARG A 21 30.59 33.35 -18.91
CA ARG A 21 30.07 32.09 -19.46
C ARG A 21 29.03 31.42 -18.54
N LYS A 22 29.32 31.28 -17.24
CA LYS A 22 28.37 30.66 -16.29
C LYS A 22 27.14 31.53 -16.08
N LYS A 23 27.32 32.86 -16.07
CA LYS A 23 26.22 33.81 -15.96
C LYS A 23 25.27 33.72 -17.17
N GLU A 24 25.81 33.72 -18.39
CA GLU A 24 25.03 33.53 -19.61
C GLU A 24 24.28 32.20 -19.62
N MET A 25 24.96 31.11 -19.26
CA MET A 25 24.35 29.78 -19.14
C MET A 25 23.18 29.76 -18.15
N PHE A 26 23.33 30.38 -16.98
CA PHE A 26 22.25 30.49 -16.00
C PHE A 26 21.02 31.20 -16.57
N PHE A 27 21.20 32.39 -17.15
CA PHE A 27 20.09 33.18 -17.67
C PHE A 27 19.45 32.56 -18.91
N GLN A 28 20.22 31.88 -19.77
CA GLN A 28 19.70 31.14 -20.91
C GLN A 28 18.84 29.95 -20.46
N ASN A 29 19.31 29.17 -19.49
CA ASN A 29 18.53 28.07 -18.92
C ASN A 29 17.25 28.59 -18.27
N TYR A 30 17.35 29.66 -17.46
CA TYR A 30 16.21 30.31 -16.81
C TYR A 30 15.15 30.79 -17.83
N GLN A 31 15.57 31.50 -18.88
CA GLN A 31 14.66 31.95 -19.95
C GLN A 31 14.03 30.76 -20.67
N THR A 32 14.81 29.71 -20.96
CA THR A 32 14.31 28.50 -21.64
C THR A 32 13.25 27.79 -20.82
N PHE A 33 13.43 27.65 -19.50
CA PHE A 33 12.41 27.08 -18.62
C PHE A 33 11.13 27.91 -18.57
N ARG A 34 11.25 29.25 -18.61
CA ARG A 34 10.12 30.18 -18.50
C ARG A 34 9.32 30.34 -19.79
N GLU A 35 9.99 30.48 -20.93
CA GLU A 35 9.38 31.02 -22.15
C GLU A 35 9.18 29.97 -23.26
N LYS A 36 9.91 28.85 -23.21
CA LYS A 36 9.94 27.87 -24.30
C LYS A 36 9.19 26.57 -23.99
N GLN A 37 8.04 26.67 -23.32
CA GLN A 37 7.27 25.49 -22.90
C GLN A 37 6.92 24.57 -24.08
N GLY A 38 7.29 23.28 -23.96
CA GLY A 38 7.02 22.25 -24.96
C GLY A 38 8.00 22.19 -26.13
N SER A 39 9.02 23.05 -26.19
CA SER A 39 10.01 23.04 -27.28
C SER A 39 11.09 21.96 -27.10
N GLU A 40 11.75 21.59 -28.19
CA GLU A 40 12.92 20.70 -28.18
C GLU A 40 14.10 21.31 -27.39
N GLU A 41 14.26 22.63 -27.47
CA GLU A 41 15.24 23.36 -26.68
C GLU A 41 14.97 23.24 -25.18
N GLN A 42 13.70 23.29 -24.74
CA GLN A 42 13.35 23.07 -23.35
C GLN A 42 13.64 21.64 -22.92
N ARG A 43 13.33 20.64 -23.76
CA ARG A 43 13.66 19.23 -23.45
C ARG A 43 15.16 19.03 -23.24
N SER A 44 15.99 19.58 -24.12
CA SER A 44 17.44 19.56 -23.98
C SER A 44 17.89 20.28 -22.69
N CYS A 45 17.32 21.45 -22.41
CA CYS A 45 17.63 22.21 -21.20
C CYS A 45 17.23 21.47 -19.91
N LEU A 46 16.10 20.73 -19.90
CA LEU A 46 15.71 19.87 -18.78
C LEU A 46 16.71 18.74 -18.51
N CYS A 47 17.32 18.17 -19.56
CA CYS A 47 18.34 17.15 -19.43
C CYS A 47 19.65 17.67 -18.82
N HIS A 48 20.07 18.90 -19.15
CA HIS A 48 21.37 19.43 -18.70
C HIS A 48 21.28 20.43 -17.54
N GLY A 49 20.10 20.97 -17.26
CA GLY A 49 19.93 22.12 -16.36
C GLY A 49 20.43 21.88 -14.93
N LEU A 50 20.30 20.67 -14.39
CA LEU A 50 20.84 20.33 -13.07
C LEU A 50 22.37 20.23 -13.07
N LYS A 51 22.96 19.61 -14.11
CA LYS A 51 24.42 19.56 -14.30
C LYS A 51 25.00 20.98 -14.43
N ASP A 52 24.35 21.82 -15.23
CA ASP A 52 24.76 23.20 -15.45
C ASP A 52 24.73 23.99 -14.14
N LEU A 53 23.66 23.83 -13.37
CA LEU A 53 23.52 24.43 -12.05
C LEU A 53 24.61 23.94 -11.08
N CYS A 54 24.94 22.65 -11.07
CA CYS A 54 26.05 22.13 -10.26
C CYS A 54 27.36 22.86 -10.56
N GLY A 55 27.67 23.05 -11.85
CA GLY A 55 28.88 23.76 -12.26
C GLY A 55 28.84 25.28 -12.00
N ILE A 56 27.66 25.88 -11.91
CA ILE A 56 27.49 27.29 -11.53
C ILE A 56 27.74 27.45 -10.02
N LEU A 57 27.20 26.54 -9.22
CA LEU A 57 27.38 26.54 -7.76
C LEU A 57 28.83 26.24 -7.36
N GLU A 58 29.48 25.29 -8.04
CA GLU A 58 30.90 25.01 -7.79
C GLU A 58 31.79 26.24 -8.03
N GLU A 59 31.57 26.95 -9.14
CA GLU A 59 32.34 28.16 -9.45
C GLU A 59 32.11 29.27 -8.42
N TYR A 60 30.85 29.44 -7.97
CA TYR A 60 30.52 30.46 -7.00
C TYR A 60 31.07 30.18 -5.60
N TYR A 61 30.96 28.93 -5.12
CA TYR A 61 31.33 28.55 -3.76
C TYR A 61 32.76 27.99 -3.65
N GLY A 62 33.42 27.70 -4.78
CA GLY A 62 34.73 27.05 -4.82
C GLY A 62 34.72 25.62 -4.28
N LYS A 63 33.54 24.97 -4.25
CA LYS A 63 33.33 23.63 -3.70
C LYS A 63 32.39 22.85 -4.60
N LYS A 64 32.71 21.58 -4.84
CA LYS A 64 31.80 20.67 -5.52
C LYS A 64 30.47 20.50 -4.78
N VAL A 65 29.44 20.09 -5.52
CA VAL A 65 28.04 20.08 -5.12
C VAL A 65 27.61 18.72 -4.59
N PHE A 66 26.75 18.74 -3.58
CA PHE A 66 25.96 17.57 -3.17
C PHE A 66 24.58 17.68 -3.82
N LEU A 67 24.16 16.64 -4.54
CA LEU A 67 22.85 16.59 -5.20
C LEU A 67 21.92 15.63 -4.44
N LEU A 68 20.89 16.18 -3.80
CA LEU A 68 19.87 15.40 -3.09
C LEU A 68 18.58 15.45 -3.88
N LEU A 69 18.08 14.30 -4.32
CA LEU A 69 16.84 14.19 -5.09
C LEU A 69 15.85 13.33 -4.32
N ASP A 70 14.83 13.97 -3.78
CA ASP A 70 13.74 13.29 -3.10
C ASP A 70 12.62 12.91 -4.09
N GLU A 71 11.94 11.80 -3.80
CA GLU A 71 10.88 11.21 -4.62
C GLU A 71 11.20 11.18 -6.13
N TYR A 72 12.42 10.77 -6.48
CA TYR A 72 12.89 10.83 -7.88
C TYR A 72 12.06 9.94 -8.83
N ASP A 73 11.38 8.94 -8.27
CA ASP A 73 10.54 7.95 -8.94
C ASP A 73 9.09 8.41 -9.16
N THR A 74 8.56 9.30 -8.31
CA THR A 74 7.18 9.82 -8.39
C THR A 74 6.77 10.25 -9.81
N PRO A 75 7.58 11.05 -10.56
CA PRO A 75 7.22 11.43 -11.93
C PRO A 75 7.03 10.25 -12.89
N PHE A 76 7.82 9.18 -12.74
CA PHE A 76 7.72 7.98 -13.55
C PHE A 76 6.42 7.22 -13.23
N MET A 77 6.09 7.10 -11.95
CA MET A 77 4.87 6.43 -11.49
C MET A 77 3.62 7.16 -12.00
N TYR A 78 3.58 8.49 -11.88
CA TYR A 78 2.48 9.31 -12.42
C TYR A 78 2.38 9.17 -13.95
N ALA A 79 3.50 9.22 -14.67
CA ALA A 79 3.51 9.10 -16.11
C ALA A 79 2.99 7.74 -16.60
N ASN A 80 3.29 6.66 -15.87
CA ASN A 80 2.73 5.34 -16.17
C ASN A 80 1.21 5.33 -15.98
N SER A 81 0.71 5.83 -14.85
CA SER A 81 -0.74 5.84 -14.55
C SER A 81 -1.58 6.62 -15.57
N ARG A 82 -0.96 7.51 -16.35
CA ARG A 82 -1.63 8.37 -17.33
C ARG A 82 -1.20 8.09 -18.78
N GLY A 83 -0.45 7.02 -19.03
CA GLY A 83 -0.12 6.56 -20.39
C GLY A 83 0.94 7.36 -21.14
N TYR A 84 1.76 8.18 -20.46
CA TYR A 84 2.85 8.96 -21.08
C TYR A 84 4.25 8.60 -20.52
N TYR A 85 4.40 7.40 -19.94
CA TYR A 85 5.64 6.91 -19.36
C TYR A 85 6.87 7.09 -20.27
N GLY A 86 6.78 6.71 -21.55
CA GLY A 86 7.92 6.79 -22.47
C GLY A 86 8.49 8.19 -22.65
N GLN A 87 7.63 9.22 -22.71
CA GLN A 87 8.03 10.61 -22.92
C GLN A 87 8.75 11.19 -21.68
N VAL A 88 8.21 10.90 -20.49
CA VAL A 88 8.81 11.33 -19.21
C VAL A 88 10.09 10.56 -18.94
N ARG A 89 10.09 9.25 -19.25
CA ARG A 89 11.25 8.38 -19.08
C ARG A 89 12.47 8.95 -19.79
N GLU A 90 12.34 9.31 -21.06
CA GLU A 90 13.45 9.83 -21.87
C GLU A 90 14.10 11.08 -21.24
N ILE A 91 13.27 12.07 -20.86
CA ILE A 91 13.74 13.35 -20.29
C ILE A 91 14.40 13.14 -18.93
N LEU A 92 13.75 12.41 -18.01
CA LEU A 92 14.29 12.19 -16.66
C LEU A 92 15.52 11.29 -16.68
N SER A 93 15.57 10.32 -17.59
CA SER A 93 16.76 9.49 -17.80
C SER A 93 17.94 10.34 -18.24
N GLY A 94 17.73 11.21 -19.23
CA GLY A 94 18.74 12.17 -19.67
C GLY A 94 19.21 13.06 -18.53
N MET A 95 18.26 13.65 -17.80
CA MET A 95 18.53 14.51 -16.65
C MET A 95 19.40 13.84 -15.58
N LEU A 96 19.00 12.65 -15.12
CA LEU A 96 19.74 11.90 -14.11
C LEU A 96 21.11 11.47 -14.63
N SER A 97 21.18 11.00 -15.88
CA SER A 97 22.44 10.60 -16.51
C SER A 97 23.44 11.75 -16.57
N PHE A 98 23.05 12.92 -17.10
CA PHE A 98 23.96 14.08 -17.19
C PHE A 98 24.35 14.66 -15.83
N SER A 99 23.45 14.61 -14.85
CA SER A 99 23.69 15.19 -13.53
C SER A 99 24.60 14.32 -12.68
N LEU A 100 24.50 12.99 -12.82
CA LEU A 100 25.18 12.02 -11.97
C LEU A 100 26.44 11.43 -12.61
N LYS A 101 26.46 11.23 -13.94
CA LYS A 101 27.58 10.59 -14.65
C LYS A 101 28.47 11.61 -15.33
N GLY A 102 29.76 11.59 -15.01
CA GLY A 102 30.76 12.47 -15.63
C GLY A 102 30.58 13.95 -15.30
N ASN A 103 29.82 14.26 -14.24
CA ASN A 103 29.69 15.61 -13.71
C ASN A 103 30.86 15.92 -12.77
N SER A 104 31.88 16.63 -13.27
CA SER A 104 33.07 16.99 -12.49
C SER A 104 32.76 17.86 -11.28
N SER A 105 31.64 18.58 -11.32
CA SER A 105 31.18 19.48 -10.26
C SER A 105 30.41 18.76 -9.16
N LEU A 106 30.09 17.47 -9.32
CA LEU A 106 29.41 16.67 -8.32
C LEU A 106 30.44 16.01 -7.39
N GLU A 107 30.22 16.10 -6.08
CA GLU A 107 30.99 15.36 -5.08
C GLU A 107 30.24 14.12 -4.60
N LYS A 108 28.95 14.26 -4.27
CA LYS A 108 28.06 13.16 -3.85
C LYS A 108 26.65 13.40 -4.35
N ALA A 109 25.90 12.32 -4.54
CA ALA A 109 24.47 12.38 -4.77
C ALA A 109 23.72 11.35 -3.92
N MET A 110 22.51 11.69 -3.51
CA MET A 110 21.58 10.79 -2.83
C MET A 110 20.21 10.92 -3.50
N LEU A 111 19.59 9.78 -3.78
CA LEU A 111 18.27 9.70 -4.38
C LEU A 111 17.38 8.88 -3.46
N THR A 112 16.19 9.37 -3.15
CA THR A 112 15.19 8.68 -2.32
C THR A 112 13.89 8.50 -3.10
N GLY A 113 13.24 7.36 -2.91
CA GLY A 113 12.03 6.97 -3.60
C GLY A 113 11.55 5.59 -3.16
N VAL A 114 10.31 5.26 -3.47
CA VAL A 114 9.68 3.96 -3.12
C VAL A 114 9.93 2.88 -4.17
N GLN A 115 10.34 3.26 -5.37
CA GLN A 115 10.71 2.35 -6.44
C GLN A 115 12.09 2.66 -6.98
N ARG A 116 12.75 1.59 -7.43
CA ARG A 116 13.86 1.74 -8.36
C ARG A 116 13.29 2.01 -9.74
N VAL A 117 13.77 3.03 -10.45
CA VAL A 117 13.38 3.27 -11.85
C VAL A 117 14.49 2.82 -12.81
N ALA A 118 15.17 1.69 -12.54
CA ALA A 118 16.47 1.44 -13.18
C ALA A 118 16.88 -0.03 -13.30
N LYS A 119 16.32 -0.76 -14.26
CA LYS A 119 17.04 -1.86 -14.92
C LYS A 119 17.38 -1.48 -16.37
N GLU A 120 18.68 -1.32 -16.57
CA GLU A 120 19.43 -1.43 -17.83
C GLU A 120 19.37 -0.32 -18.91
N ASN A 121 18.30 0.48 -19.06
CA ASN A 121 18.24 1.47 -20.17
C ASN A 121 18.26 2.95 -19.78
N ILE A 122 17.79 3.32 -18.58
CA ILE A 122 17.78 4.73 -18.12
C ILE A 122 19.20 5.23 -17.80
N PHE A 123 20.01 4.31 -17.28
CA PHE A 123 21.34 4.58 -16.76
C PHE A 123 22.38 3.82 -17.56
N SER A 124 22.31 3.78 -18.90
CA SER A 124 23.33 3.09 -19.69
C SER A 124 24.74 3.61 -19.32
N GLY A 125 25.43 2.81 -18.51
CA GLY A 125 26.74 3.10 -17.90
C GLY A 125 26.77 3.90 -16.59
N LEU A 126 25.70 4.02 -15.80
CA LEU A 126 25.74 4.49 -14.40
C LEU A 126 25.86 3.28 -13.46
N ASN A 127 26.99 2.60 -13.55
CA ASN A 127 27.21 1.29 -12.92
C ASN A 127 27.70 1.36 -11.46
N ASN A 128 27.77 2.56 -10.88
CA ASN A 128 28.40 2.82 -9.58
C ASN A 128 27.40 3.23 -8.48
N LEU A 129 26.10 2.94 -8.64
CA LEU A 129 25.10 3.24 -7.61
C LEU A 129 25.14 2.18 -6.53
N MET A 130 25.39 2.61 -5.29
CA MET A 130 25.03 1.84 -4.11
C MET A 130 23.51 1.96 -3.93
N VAL A 131 22.83 0.82 -3.85
CA VAL A 131 21.38 0.76 -3.64
C VAL A 131 21.16 0.22 -2.24
N CYS A 132 20.50 1.02 -1.41
CA CYS A 132 20.05 0.62 -0.08
C CYS A 132 18.53 0.57 -0.09
N THR A 133 17.99 -0.56 0.34
CA THR A 133 16.57 -0.88 0.42
C THR A 133 16.17 -1.12 1.87
N VAL A 134 14.89 -1.39 2.12
CA VAL A 134 14.38 -1.66 3.48
C VAL A 134 15.03 -2.88 4.16
N LYS A 135 15.74 -3.74 3.42
CA LYS A 135 16.45 -4.90 4.02
C LYS A 135 17.88 -4.57 4.47
N ASP A 136 18.44 -3.46 4.01
CA ASP A 136 19.86 -3.15 4.15
C ASP A 136 20.13 -2.35 5.44
N PRO A 137 21.13 -2.71 6.27
CA PRO A 137 21.35 -2.11 7.58
C PRO A 137 22.01 -0.73 7.56
N GLU A 138 22.59 -0.29 6.44
CA GLU A 138 23.43 0.92 6.32
C GLU A 138 22.73 2.21 6.75
N TYR A 139 21.40 2.26 6.60
CA TYR A 139 20.56 3.43 6.93
C TYR A 139 19.37 3.07 7.81
N LYS A 140 19.47 1.97 8.57
CA LYS A 140 18.34 1.42 9.33
C LYS A 140 17.70 2.38 10.34
N ASP A 141 18.43 3.38 10.81
CA ASP A 141 17.98 4.40 11.77
C ASP A 141 17.56 5.72 11.09
N CYS A 142 17.57 5.80 9.76
CA CYS A 142 17.32 7.03 9.02
C CYS A 142 15.87 7.17 8.51
N PHE A 143 15.05 6.12 8.60
CA PHE A 143 13.72 6.06 7.97
C PHE A 143 12.54 6.17 8.94
N GLY A 144 12.81 6.22 10.24
CA GLY A 144 11.76 6.22 11.27
C GLY A 144 12.30 6.62 12.63
N PHE A 145 11.42 6.67 13.62
CA PHE A 145 11.84 6.88 15.01
C PHE A 145 12.02 5.54 15.71
N THR A 146 13.10 5.41 16.46
CA THR A 146 13.28 4.32 17.43
C THR A 146 12.31 4.47 18.60
N GLU A 147 12.02 3.39 19.33
CA GLU A 147 11.16 3.47 20.52
C GLU A 147 11.69 4.50 21.55
N LYS A 148 13.02 4.67 21.64
CA LYS A 148 13.64 5.67 22.51
C LYS A 148 13.26 7.09 22.07
N GLU A 149 13.41 7.41 20.79
CA GLU A 149 13.05 8.74 20.26
C GLU A 149 11.55 9.01 20.38
N VAL A 150 10.71 7.99 20.19
CA VAL A 150 9.26 8.10 20.42
C VAL A 150 8.96 8.45 21.87
N ARG A 151 9.58 7.77 22.84
CA ARG A 151 9.40 8.09 24.27
C ARG A 151 9.82 9.52 24.58
N GLU A 152 10.99 9.94 24.10
CA GLU A 152 11.49 11.31 24.28
C GLU A 152 10.55 12.37 23.67
N LEU A 153 10.02 12.12 22.47
CA LEU A 153 9.05 12.99 21.80
C LEU A 153 7.73 13.08 22.57
N LEU A 154 7.19 11.95 23.04
CA LEU A 154 5.92 11.94 23.77
C LEU A 154 6.04 12.57 25.16
N ASP A 155 7.16 12.38 25.84
CA ASP A 155 7.48 13.06 27.10
C ASP A 155 7.52 14.58 26.88
N TYR A 156 8.18 15.04 25.81
CA TYR A 156 8.19 16.46 25.42
C TYR A 156 6.79 17.00 25.11
N CYS A 157 5.92 16.18 24.52
CA CYS A 157 4.52 16.53 24.23
C CYS A 157 3.57 16.34 25.43
N GLU A 158 4.09 15.96 26.61
CA GLU A 158 3.29 15.64 27.80
C GLU A 158 2.19 14.62 27.50
N THR A 159 2.55 13.52 26.84
CA THR A 159 1.66 12.44 26.40
C THR A 159 2.27 11.09 26.77
N GLU A 160 1.44 10.11 27.12
CA GLU A 160 1.92 8.80 27.56
C GLU A 160 2.29 7.88 26.38
N PHE A 161 3.44 7.21 26.49
CA PHE A 161 3.74 6.04 25.67
C PHE A 161 3.07 4.79 26.26
N SER A 162 2.12 4.20 25.53
CA SER A 162 1.37 3.02 25.98
C SER A 162 1.46 1.86 24.98
N GLY A 163 1.03 0.68 25.40
CA GLY A 163 0.90 -0.48 24.50
C GLY A 163 0.00 -0.21 23.30
N GLN A 164 -1.01 0.66 23.45
CA GLN A 164 -1.89 1.05 22.34
C GLN A 164 -1.19 1.94 21.31
N VAL A 165 -0.29 2.83 21.75
CA VAL A 165 0.57 3.62 20.85
C VAL A 165 1.48 2.70 20.05
N LYS A 166 2.05 1.69 20.72
CA LYS A 166 2.89 0.67 20.09
C LYS A 166 2.10 -0.12 19.04
N GLU A 167 0.94 -0.68 19.37
CA GLU A 167 0.08 -1.40 18.42
C GLU A 167 -0.37 -0.53 17.23
N MET A 168 -0.54 0.78 17.44
CA MET A 168 -1.02 1.70 16.42
C MET A 168 0.08 2.14 15.44
N TYR A 169 1.31 2.37 15.90
CA TYR A 169 2.34 3.07 15.12
C TYR A 169 3.70 2.35 15.01
N ASP A 170 3.98 1.31 15.79
CA ASP A 170 5.25 0.55 15.76
C ASP A 170 5.27 -0.53 14.67
N GLY A 171 6.42 -1.09 14.38
CA GLY A 171 6.51 -2.39 13.71
C GLY A 171 6.97 -2.32 12.27
N TYR A 172 7.55 -1.20 11.84
CA TYR A 172 8.38 -1.18 10.63
C TYR A 172 9.75 -1.73 10.95
N LYS A 173 10.15 -2.79 10.24
CA LYS A 173 11.48 -3.35 10.35
C LYS A 173 12.33 -2.96 9.14
N ILE A 174 13.46 -2.30 9.40
CA ILE A 174 14.46 -1.94 8.39
C ILE A 174 15.80 -2.49 8.83
N GLY A 175 16.37 -3.39 8.03
CA GLY A 175 17.47 -4.25 8.49
C GLY A 175 17.08 -4.98 9.79
N ASP A 176 17.76 -4.65 10.88
CA ASP A 176 17.50 -5.16 12.24
C ASP A 176 16.89 -4.11 13.20
N ALA A 177 16.53 -2.91 12.71
CA ALA A 177 15.87 -1.88 13.52
C ALA A 177 14.34 -1.98 13.43
N GLU A 178 13.67 -1.91 14.59
CA GLU A 178 12.23 -1.70 14.71
C GLU A 178 11.95 -0.20 14.88
N LEU A 179 11.07 0.33 14.05
CA LEU A 179 10.85 1.75 13.88
C LEU A 179 9.35 2.09 13.85
N TYR A 180 9.10 3.34 14.21
CA TYR A 180 7.81 3.99 14.17
C TYR A 180 7.76 4.99 13.01
N ASN A 181 6.56 5.17 12.43
CA ASN A 181 6.33 6.23 11.46
C ASN A 181 6.47 7.62 12.14
N PRO A 182 7.42 8.48 11.72
CA PRO A 182 7.66 9.77 12.37
C PRO A 182 6.47 10.72 12.31
N TRP A 183 5.75 10.73 11.19
CA TRP A 183 4.58 11.60 10.99
C TRP A 183 3.43 11.20 11.91
N SER A 184 3.13 9.90 11.99
CA SER A 184 2.03 9.38 12.81
C SER A 184 2.27 9.62 14.29
N VAL A 185 3.48 9.35 14.80
CA VAL A 185 3.83 9.61 16.20
C VAL A 185 3.84 11.12 16.50
N SER A 186 4.34 11.96 15.60
CA SER A 186 4.31 13.42 15.77
C SER A 186 2.88 13.95 15.84
N CYS A 187 1.99 13.45 14.98
CA CYS A 187 0.57 13.79 15.01
C CYS A 187 -0.09 13.35 16.32
N TYR A 188 0.22 12.14 16.79
CA TYR A 188 -0.26 11.65 18.08
C TYR A 188 0.22 12.53 19.23
N GLY A 189 1.51 12.86 19.30
CA GLY A 189 2.06 13.75 20.32
C GLY A 189 1.39 15.13 20.32
N ALA A 190 1.14 15.70 19.15
CA ALA A 190 0.49 17.00 19.02
C ALA A 190 -1.01 16.98 19.36
N ARG A 191 -1.73 15.92 18.98
CA ARG A 191 -3.21 15.85 19.09
C ARG A 191 -3.71 15.08 20.30
N LYS A 192 -2.86 14.25 20.90
CA LYS A 192 -3.16 13.31 22.01
C LYS A 192 -4.32 12.36 21.69
N LYS A 193 -4.45 11.97 20.42
CA LYS A 193 -5.52 11.08 19.92
C LYS A 193 -4.95 9.94 19.10
N LEU A 194 -5.32 8.71 19.44
CA LEU A 194 -4.97 7.53 18.64
C LEU A 194 -5.87 7.47 17.41
N GLU A 195 -5.34 7.91 16.28
CA GLU A 195 -6.01 7.93 14.98
C GLU A 195 -5.03 7.51 13.88
N SER A 196 -5.56 7.18 12.70
CA SER A 196 -4.73 6.96 11.52
C SER A 196 -4.39 8.31 10.88
N TYR A 197 -3.09 8.60 10.78
CA TYR A 197 -2.51 9.83 10.28
C TYR A 197 -1.75 9.66 8.95
N TRP A 198 -1.35 8.43 8.61
CA TRP A 198 -0.66 8.09 7.37
C TRP A 198 -1.60 7.95 6.16
N VAL A 199 -2.89 7.67 6.39
CA VAL A 199 -3.87 7.36 5.32
C VAL A 199 -4.28 8.64 4.60
N ASN A 200 -3.49 9.08 3.60
CA ASN A 200 -3.88 10.01 2.50
C ASN A 200 -2.71 10.40 1.56
N THR A 201 -1.69 9.54 1.33
CA THR A 201 -0.59 9.90 0.42
C THR A 201 -0.95 9.60 -1.05
N SER A 202 -0.36 10.37 -1.98
CA SER A 202 -0.48 10.13 -3.42
C SER A 202 0.00 8.74 -3.86
N GLU A 203 0.88 8.13 -3.07
CA GLU A 203 1.41 6.77 -3.28
C GLU A 203 0.31 5.70 -3.20
N ASN A 204 -0.72 5.92 -2.36
CA ASN A 204 -1.84 4.99 -2.25
C ASN A 204 -2.64 4.88 -3.56
N ASN A 205 -2.71 5.95 -4.35
CA ASN A 205 -3.38 5.90 -5.66
C ASN A 205 -2.66 5.00 -6.65
N ILE A 206 -1.34 4.93 -6.56
CA ILE A 206 -0.53 4.05 -7.41
C ILE A 206 -0.76 2.60 -7.03
N LEU A 207 -0.72 2.27 -5.74
CA LEU A 207 -1.00 0.92 -5.24
C LEU A 207 -2.40 0.44 -5.65
N LYS A 208 -3.41 1.32 -5.58
CA LYS A 208 -4.79 1.02 -6.03
C LYS A 208 -4.86 0.61 -7.49
N ASN A 209 -4.16 1.33 -8.37
CA ASN A 209 -4.14 1.01 -9.80
C ASN A 209 -3.45 -0.34 -10.05
N VAL A 210 -2.31 -0.56 -9.40
CA VAL A 210 -1.52 -1.79 -9.54
C VAL A 210 -2.28 -3.02 -9.03
N LEU A 211 -3.00 -2.88 -7.91
CA LEU A 211 -3.79 -3.96 -7.31
C LEU A 211 -4.86 -4.50 -8.27
N ARG A 212 -5.45 -3.64 -9.10
CA ARG A 212 -6.48 -4.02 -10.10
C ARG A 212 -5.93 -4.86 -11.24
N GLU A 213 -4.62 -4.81 -11.48
CA GLU A 213 -3.94 -5.58 -12.53
C GLU A 213 -3.47 -6.96 -12.02
N GLN A 214 -3.57 -7.23 -10.72
CA GLN A 214 -3.07 -8.47 -10.12
C GLN A 214 -3.97 -9.67 -10.41
N GLY A 215 -3.34 -10.84 -10.54
CA GLY A 215 -4.00 -12.11 -10.76
C GLY A 215 -4.25 -12.91 -9.47
N GLN A 216 -4.89 -14.08 -9.64
CA GLN A 216 -5.24 -15.02 -8.57
C GLN A 216 -4.07 -15.37 -7.62
N PRO A 217 -2.82 -15.62 -8.07
CA PRO A 217 -1.71 -15.96 -7.17
C PRO A 217 -1.42 -14.89 -6.11
N PHE A 218 -1.45 -13.61 -6.49
CA PHE A 218 -1.30 -12.51 -5.55
C PHE A 218 -2.41 -12.53 -4.49
N PHE A 219 -3.66 -12.70 -4.93
CA PHE A 219 -4.80 -12.68 -4.01
C PHE A 219 -4.77 -13.86 -3.03
N GLN A 220 -4.25 -15.03 -3.41
CA GLN A 220 -4.04 -16.13 -2.45
C GLN A 220 -3.08 -15.74 -1.32
N SER A 221 -1.97 -15.08 -1.66
CA SER A 221 -1.02 -14.56 -0.67
C SER A 221 -1.62 -13.39 0.15
N TYR A 222 -2.43 -12.56 -0.48
CA TYR A 222 -3.14 -11.46 0.16
C TYR A 222 -4.17 -11.94 1.19
N GLU A 223 -4.88 -13.03 0.89
CA GLU A 223 -5.79 -13.70 1.83
C GLU A 223 -5.04 -14.24 3.05
N GLU A 224 -3.94 -14.95 2.83
CA GLU A 224 -3.11 -15.47 3.93
C GLU A 224 -2.63 -14.33 4.83
N LEU A 225 -2.26 -13.20 4.22
CA LEU A 225 -1.91 -11.98 4.95
C LEU A 225 -3.08 -11.47 5.81
N ILE A 226 -4.31 -11.42 5.27
CA ILE A 226 -5.52 -11.00 6.01
C ILE A 226 -5.79 -11.95 7.20
N GLU A 227 -5.66 -13.25 7.01
CA GLU A 227 -5.96 -14.25 8.04
C GLU A 227 -4.94 -14.28 9.18
N ARG A 228 -3.66 -14.27 8.80
CA ARG A 228 -2.55 -14.55 9.73
C ARG A 228 -1.81 -13.29 10.17
N GLY A 229 -2.05 -12.17 9.49
CA GLY A 229 -1.26 -10.94 9.61
C GLY A 229 0.15 -11.05 9.02
N GLN A 230 0.49 -12.19 8.40
CA GLN A 230 1.80 -12.48 7.82
C GLN A 230 1.67 -13.49 6.67
N VAL A 231 2.57 -13.43 5.70
CA VAL A 231 2.62 -14.35 4.55
C VAL A 231 4.06 -14.51 4.05
N THR A 232 4.37 -15.64 3.42
CA THR A 232 5.67 -15.87 2.76
C THR A 232 5.54 -15.64 1.26
N VAL A 233 6.31 -14.70 0.73
CA VAL A 233 6.17 -14.23 -0.67
C VAL A 233 7.53 -14.05 -1.32
N ASN A 234 7.56 -14.15 -2.65
CA ASN A 234 8.72 -13.69 -3.41
C ASN A 234 8.58 -12.18 -3.64
N ALA A 235 9.61 -11.39 -3.34
CA ALA A 235 9.59 -9.94 -3.55
C ALA A 235 10.88 -9.44 -4.24
N ASP A 236 10.77 -8.51 -5.20
CA ASP A 236 11.91 -7.80 -5.78
C ASP A 236 12.02 -6.42 -5.13
N VAL A 237 12.65 -6.36 -3.95
CA VAL A 237 12.76 -5.12 -3.14
C VAL A 237 13.60 -4.04 -3.86
N ALA A 238 14.58 -4.48 -4.64
CA ALA A 238 15.44 -3.59 -5.43
C ALA A 238 14.88 -3.36 -6.86
N GLY A 239 13.68 -3.85 -7.15
CA GLY A 239 13.08 -3.89 -8.48
C GLY A 239 12.31 -2.64 -8.87
N ALA A 240 11.98 -2.58 -10.16
CA ALA A 240 11.12 -1.57 -10.76
C ALA A 240 9.79 -2.23 -11.17
N TYR A 241 8.70 -2.00 -10.42
CA TYR A 241 7.40 -2.59 -10.75
C TYR A 241 6.98 -2.28 -12.20
N TYR A 242 7.17 -1.04 -12.64
CA TYR A 242 6.74 -0.62 -13.97
C TYR A 242 7.58 -1.16 -15.13
N GLU A 243 8.78 -1.67 -14.87
CA GLU A 243 9.57 -2.35 -15.90
C GLU A 243 9.22 -3.84 -15.98
N ASN A 244 8.79 -4.45 -14.87
CA ASN A 244 8.40 -5.86 -14.78
C ASN A 244 7.14 -6.01 -13.92
N GLN A 245 5.97 -5.78 -14.53
CA GLN A 245 4.66 -5.85 -13.87
C GLN A 245 4.27 -7.30 -13.55
N ASN A 246 4.90 -7.86 -12.51
CA ASN A 246 4.60 -9.20 -12.00
C ASN A 246 4.38 -9.16 -10.48
N GLU A 247 3.86 -10.26 -9.95
CA GLU A 247 3.56 -10.41 -8.52
C GLU A 247 4.76 -10.10 -7.62
N LYS A 248 5.95 -10.62 -7.99
CA LYS A 248 7.19 -10.41 -7.23
C LYS A 248 7.56 -8.92 -7.13
N ALA A 249 7.41 -8.17 -8.22
CA ALA A 249 7.67 -6.75 -8.21
C ALA A 249 6.60 -5.97 -7.44
N PHE A 250 5.36 -6.44 -7.40
CA PHE A 250 4.31 -5.81 -6.60
C PHE A 250 4.54 -6.01 -5.09
N TRP A 251 4.95 -7.20 -4.65
CA TRP A 251 5.36 -7.41 -3.26
C TRP A 251 6.56 -6.53 -2.87
N GLY A 252 7.52 -6.33 -3.78
CA GLY A 252 8.61 -5.37 -3.60
C GLY A 252 8.10 -3.93 -3.43
N LEU A 253 7.12 -3.53 -4.23
CA LEU A 253 6.47 -2.22 -4.09
C LEU A 253 5.72 -2.07 -2.77
N LEU A 254 4.97 -3.08 -2.32
CA LEU A 254 4.28 -3.06 -1.03
C LEU A 254 5.26 -2.94 0.15
N LEU A 255 6.42 -3.59 0.06
CA LEU A 255 7.50 -3.47 1.05
C LEU A 255 8.07 -2.05 1.09
N ASN A 256 8.45 -1.50 -0.07
CA ASN A 256 9.07 -0.18 -0.13
C ASN A 256 8.08 0.96 0.21
N ALA A 257 6.79 0.77 -0.08
CA ALA A 257 5.73 1.70 0.31
C ALA A 257 5.34 1.59 1.79
N GLY A 258 5.93 0.64 2.55
CA GLY A 258 5.61 0.43 3.96
C GLY A 258 4.24 -0.20 4.24
N MET A 259 3.60 -0.79 3.22
CA MET A 259 2.34 -1.53 3.38
C MET A 259 2.57 -2.87 4.08
N VAL A 260 3.74 -3.47 3.86
CA VAL A 260 4.22 -4.64 4.60
C VAL A 260 5.67 -4.40 5.02
N THR A 261 6.13 -5.15 6.02
CA THR A 261 7.54 -5.15 6.45
C THR A 261 8.11 -6.57 6.44
N ILE A 262 9.43 -6.69 6.31
CA ILE A 262 10.14 -7.97 6.33
C ILE A 262 10.26 -8.42 7.78
N GLU A 263 9.59 -9.52 8.13
CA GLU A 263 9.79 -10.19 9.41
C GLU A 263 11.09 -11.03 9.36
N GLU A 264 11.28 -11.78 8.28
CA GLU A 264 12.40 -12.71 8.09
C GLU A 264 12.74 -12.84 6.60
N GLU A 265 14.04 -12.79 6.27
CA GLU A 265 14.55 -13.21 4.97
C GLU A 265 14.87 -14.71 5.03
N ILE A 266 14.06 -15.53 4.36
CA ILE A 266 14.23 -16.99 4.36
C ILE A 266 15.37 -17.39 3.43
N ARG A 267 15.43 -16.76 2.25
CA ARG A 267 16.50 -16.84 1.27
C ARG A 267 16.38 -15.66 0.30
N GLU A 268 17.32 -15.53 -0.62
CA GLU A 268 17.29 -14.49 -1.66
C GLU A 268 15.92 -14.40 -2.32
N ASP A 269 15.35 -13.19 -2.27
CA ASP A 269 14.04 -12.81 -2.78
C ASP A 269 12.81 -13.49 -2.16
N LEU A 270 12.97 -14.37 -1.18
CA LEU A 270 11.87 -15.02 -0.45
C LEU A 270 11.80 -14.51 0.98
N TYR A 271 10.75 -13.77 1.28
CA TYR A 271 10.58 -13.10 2.55
C TYR A 271 9.30 -13.56 3.24
N LYS A 272 9.38 -13.71 4.56
CA LYS A 272 8.21 -13.69 5.41
C LYS A 272 7.91 -12.24 5.73
N VAL A 273 6.74 -11.77 5.31
CA VAL A 273 6.30 -10.38 5.50
C VAL A 273 5.09 -10.30 6.41
N ARG A 274 4.92 -9.17 7.09
CA ARG A 274 3.75 -8.88 7.93
C ARG A 274 3.24 -7.45 7.72
N VAL A 275 1.99 -7.22 8.09
CA VAL A 275 1.46 -5.85 8.20
C VAL A 275 2.09 -5.18 9.45
N PRO A 276 2.68 -3.97 9.34
CA PRO A 276 3.43 -3.36 10.45
C PRO A 276 2.60 -3.11 11.71
N ASN A 277 1.45 -2.44 11.56
CA ASN A 277 0.59 -1.97 12.66
C ASN A 277 -0.86 -1.78 12.25
N LEU A 278 -1.69 -1.38 13.21
CA LEU A 278 -3.12 -1.08 13.00
C LEU A 278 -3.37 0.08 12.03
N GLU A 279 -2.47 1.07 11.96
CA GLU A 279 -2.58 2.16 10.99
C GLU A 279 -2.46 1.64 9.55
N VAL A 280 -1.50 0.76 9.27
CA VAL A 280 -1.32 0.19 7.92
C VAL A 280 -2.47 -0.74 7.55
N TRP A 281 -3.10 -1.42 8.52
CA TRP A 281 -4.36 -2.14 8.27
C TRP A 281 -5.47 -1.24 7.75
N LYS A 282 -5.53 0.03 8.18
CA LYS A 282 -6.47 1.01 7.60
C LYS A 282 -6.12 1.35 6.14
N GLY A 283 -4.84 1.37 5.79
CA GLY A 283 -4.40 1.45 4.39
C GLY A 283 -4.90 0.27 3.55
N PHE A 284 -4.85 -0.96 4.07
CA PHE A 284 -5.40 -2.12 3.36
C PHE A 284 -6.92 -2.10 3.22
N GLN A 285 -7.65 -1.49 4.17
CA GLN A 285 -9.09 -1.25 4.03
C GLN A 285 -9.40 -0.37 2.81
N ASP A 286 -8.66 0.73 2.63
CA ASP A 286 -8.79 1.63 1.49
C ASP A 286 -8.39 0.95 0.16
N LEU A 287 -7.29 0.18 0.14
CA LEU A 287 -6.90 -0.62 -1.03
C LEU A 287 -8.01 -1.62 -1.44
N THR A 288 -8.57 -2.33 -0.46
CA THR A 288 -9.63 -3.31 -0.68
C THR A 288 -10.91 -2.64 -1.19
N ALA A 289 -11.34 -1.55 -0.55
CA ALA A 289 -12.50 -0.78 -0.98
C ALA A 289 -12.34 -0.27 -2.42
N SER A 290 -11.16 0.23 -2.76
CA SER A 290 -10.84 0.71 -4.11
C SER A 290 -10.80 -0.40 -5.17
N TYR A 291 -10.31 -1.59 -4.79
CA TYR A 291 -10.30 -2.77 -5.65
C TYR A 291 -11.73 -3.24 -5.95
N LEU A 292 -12.57 -3.35 -4.91
CA LEU A 292 -13.97 -3.76 -5.03
C LEU A 292 -14.85 -2.66 -5.63
N GLN A 293 -14.35 -1.42 -5.71
CA GLN A 293 -15.06 -0.22 -6.16
C GLN A 293 -16.32 0.05 -5.31
N VAL A 294 -16.20 -0.16 -4.00
CA VAL A 294 -17.25 0.09 -3.00
C VAL A 294 -16.74 1.15 -2.02
N GLU A 295 -17.61 2.07 -1.62
CA GLU A 295 -17.28 3.06 -0.60
C GLU A 295 -16.98 2.40 0.76
N GLU A 296 -15.88 2.81 1.42
CA GLU A 296 -15.49 2.27 2.73
C GLU A 296 -16.63 2.30 3.75
N GLY A 297 -17.38 3.42 3.80
CA GLY A 297 -18.49 3.58 4.74
C GLY A 297 -19.63 2.58 4.54
N LYS A 298 -19.79 2.02 3.33
CA LYS A 298 -20.80 0.98 3.07
C LYS A 298 -20.33 -0.38 3.55
N ILE A 299 -19.06 -0.71 3.30
CA ILE A 299 -18.44 -1.93 3.84
C ILE A 299 -18.50 -1.90 5.37
N ASP A 300 -18.06 -0.77 5.97
CA ASP A 300 -18.08 -0.56 7.42
C ASP A 300 -19.50 -0.71 8.00
N LYS A 301 -20.49 -0.07 7.38
CA LYS A 301 -21.90 -0.17 7.80
C LYS A 301 -22.44 -1.61 7.70
N MET A 302 -22.14 -2.32 6.61
CA MET A 302 -22.55 -3.72 6.43
C MET A 302 -21.95 -4.61 7.52
N LEU A 303 -20.65 -4.45 7.76
CA LEU A 303 -19.92 -5.23 8.76
C LEU A 303 -20.36 -4.88 10.19
N TYR A 304 -20.67 -3.62 10.48
CA TYR A 304 -21.24 -3.21 11.77
C TYR A 304 -22.51 -4.00 12.13
N TYR A 305 -23.40 -4.25 11.16
CA TYR A 305 -24.60 -5.08 11.39
C TYR A 305 -24.26 -6.55 11.68
N LEU A 306 -23.24 -7.09 11.01
CA LEU A 306 -22.66 -8.40 11.34
C LEU A 306 -22.15 -8.45 12.78
N GLN A 307 -21.40 -7.42 13.20
CA GLN A 307 -20.80 -7.34 14.54
C GLN A 307 -21.82 -7.15 15.67
N THR A 308 -22.97 -6.55 15.37
CA THR A 308 -24.07 -6.33 16.32
C THR A 308 -25.13 -7.43 16.28
N GLY A 309 -25.02 -8.37 15.34
CA GLY A 309 -25.97 -9.47 15.16
C GLY A 309 -27.29 -9.05 14.51
N ASP A 310 -27.37 -7.85 13.91
CA ASP A 310 -28.52 -7.38 13.16
C ASP A 310 -28.51 -7.95 11.73
N MET A 311 -28.88 -9.22 11.63
CA MET A 311 -28.80 -9.97 10.37
C MET A 311 -29.77 -9.48 9.29
N GLU A 312 -30.87 -8.84 9.69
CA GLU A 312 -31.83 -8.27 8.74
C GLU A 312 -31.22 -7.08 8.00
N HIS A 313 -30.62 -6.14 8.75
CA HIS A 313 -29.93 -5.01 8.13
C HIS A 313 -28.67 -5.43 7.40
N PHE A 314 -27.90 -6.40 7.93
CA PHE A 314 -26.77 -7.00 7.21
C PHE A 314 -27.21 -7.56 5.84
N SER A 315 -28.27 -8.38 5.81
CA SER A 315 -28.79 -8.97 4.57
C SER A 315 -29.16 -7.90 3.53
N ARG A 316 -29.81 -6.82 3.98
CA ARG A 316 -30.19 -5.70 3.11
C ARG A 316 -28.98 -4.95 2.56
N GLU A 317 -28.00 -4.65 3.42
CA GLU A 317 -26.78 -3.93 3.04
C GLU A 317 -25.88 -4.80 2.15
N TYR A 318 -25.76 -6.09 2.43
CA TYR A 318 -25.02 -7.05 1.61
C TYR A 318 -25.55 -7.10 0.17
N LYS A 319 -26.88 -7.25 0.01
CA LYS A 319 -27.54 -7.24 -1.30
C LYS A 319 -27.33 -5.90 -2.01
N ARG A 320 -27.36 -4.77 -1.29
CA ARG A 320 -27.11 -3.44 -1.86
C ARG A 320 -25.67 -3.30 -2.35
N THR A 321 -24.70 -3.73 -1.56
CA THR A 321 -23.27 -3.71 -1.91
C THR A 321 -22.99 -4.54 -3.17
N LEU A 322 -23.60 -5.73 -3.30
CA LEU A 322 -23.48 -6.55 -4.52
C LEU A 322 -23.97 -5.85 -5.80
N LEU A 323 -25.01 -5.02 -5.71
CA LEU A 323 -25.53 -4.28 -6.86
C LEU A 323 -24.54 -3.22 -7.37
N GLU A 324 -23.78 -2.62 -6.45
CA GLU A 324 -22.82 -1.54 -6.74
C GLU A 324 -21.52 -2.03 -7.36
N ILE A 325 -21.09 -3.25 -7.01
CA ILE A 325 -19.85 -3.83 -7.55
C ILE A 325 -19.98 -3.92 -9.09
N PRO A 326 -19.12 -3.23 -9.86
CA PRO A 326 -19.40 -2.98 -11.28
C PRO A 326 -19.29 -4.22 -12.16
N SER A 327 -18.41 -5.18 -11.82
CA SER A 327 -18.13 -6.33 -12.66
C SER A 327 -18.96 -7.56 -12.25
N TYR A 328 -20.03 -7.84 -13.00
CA TYR A 328 -20.70 -9.15 -12.95
C TYR A 328 -19.77 -10.29 -13.41
N HIS A 329 -18.78 -9.97 -14.27
CA HIS A 329 -17.85 -10.95 -14.86
C HIS A 329 -16.88 -11.56 -13.85
N ASP A 330 -16.70 -10.93 -12.69
CA ASP A 330 -15.86 -11.45 -11.61
C ASP A 330 -16.66 -12.28 -10.60
N LEU A 331 -18.00 -12.26 -10.64
CA LEU A 331 -18.92 -12.94 -9.74
C LEU A 331 -19.49 -14.24 -10.35
N VAL A 332 -18.59 -15.16 -10.68
CA VAL A 332 -18.87 -16.30 -11.60
C VAL A 332 -18.95 -17.67 -10.92
N ASP A 333 -18.57 -17.78 -9.65
CA ASP A 333 -18.64 -18.99 -8.83
C ASP A 333 -18.67 -18.65 -7.32
N GLU A 334 -18.74 -19.67 -6.46
CA GLU A 334 -18.72 -19.51 -4.99
C GLU A 334 -17.45 -18.79 -4.51
N ASN A 335 -16.30 -19.10 -5.14
CA ASN A 335 -15.02 -18.54 -4.76
C ASN A 335 -14.98 -17.03 -4.99
N SER A 336 -15.61 -16.51 -6.05
CA SER A 336 -15.74 -15.06 -6.26
C SER A 336 -16.35 -14.31 -5.06
N TYR A 337 -17.46 -14.81 -4.50
CA TYR A 337 -18.14 -14.15 -3.37
C TYR A 337 -17.38 -14.36 -2.06
N HIS A 338 -16.80 -15.55 -1.89
CA HIS A 338 -15.90 -15.83 -0.78
C HIS A 338 -14.73 -14.83 -0.75
N MET A 339 -14.05 -14.66 -1.89
CA MET A 339 -12.92 -13.74 -2.05
C MET A 339 -13.29 -12.29 -1.75
N MET A 340 -14.42 -11.85 -2.28
CA MET A 340 -14.96 -10.52 -2.00
C MET A 340 -15.19 -10.32 -0.50
N MET A 341 -15.87 -11.25 0.16
CA MET A 341 -16.18 -11.13 1.59
C MET A 341 -14.93 -11.25 2.46
N LEU A 342 -14.00 -12.15 2.11
CA LEU A 342 -12.73 -12.32 2.83
C LEU A 342 -11.87 -11.05 2.73
N GLY A 343 -11.82 -10.42 1.55
CA GLY A 343 -11.20 -9.10 1.38
C GLY A 343 -11.83 -8.07 2.32
N MET A 344 -13.17 -7.96 2.35
CA MET A 344 -13.88 -7.05 3.26
C MET A 344 -13.62 -7.34 4.74
N CYS A 345 -13.22 -8.57 5.13
CA CYS A 345 -12.87 -8.89 6.51
C CYS A 345 -11.63 -8.14 7.02
N VAL A 346 -10.86 -7.46 6.17
CA VAL A 346 -9.81 -6.53 6.59
C VAL A 346 -10.32 -5.40 7.50
N PHE A 347 -11.60 -5.02 7.35
CA PHE A 347 -12.28 -4.05 8.22
C PHE A 347 -12.61 -4.61 9.61
N LEU A 348 -12.61 -5.93 9.76
CA LEU A 348 -12.86 -6.60 11.04
C LEU A 348 -11.58 -6.85 11.85
N HIS A 349 -10.41 -6.48 11.30
CA HIS A 349 -9.12 -6.63 11.96
C HIS A 349 -9.14 -5.97 13.35
N GLY A 350 -8.56 -6.63 14.35
CA GLY A 350 -8.58 -6.19 15.76
C GLY A 350 -9.87 -6.52 16.51
N THR A 351 -11.01 -6.75 15.85
CA THR A 351 -12.26 -7.18 16.51
C THR A 351 -12.52 -8.68 16.33
N TYR A 352 -12.11 -9.25 15.20
CA TYR A 352 -12.24 -10.67 14.91
C TYR A 352 -10.89 -11.30 14.57
N GLN A 353 -10.75 -12.59 14.89
CA GLN A 353 -9.81 -13.45 14.19
C GLN A 353 -10.54 -14.07 13.00
N VAL A 354 -10.03 -13.80 11.79
CA VAL A 354 -10.57 -14.31 10.53
C VAL A 354 -9.84 -15.61 10.18
N LYS A 355 -10.57 -16.64 9.79
CA LYS A 355 -10.01 -17.85 9.16
C LYS A 355 -10.85 -18.23 7.94
N SER A 356 -10.23 -18.43 6.79
CA SER A 356 -10.84 -19.18 5.69
C SER A 356 -10.45 -20.64 5.80
N ASN A 357 -11.43 -21.53 5.66
CA ASN A 357 -11.16 -22.96 5.58
C ASN A 357 -11.24 -23.43 4.12
N ARG A 358 -10.12 -23.40 3.40
CA ARG A 358 -10.04 -23.92 2.03
C ARG A 358 -9.78 -25.42 2.03
N GLU A 359 -10.74 -26.22 1.56
CA GLU A 359 -10.47 -27.62 1.20
C GLU A 359 -9.46 -27.66 0.04
N SER A 360 -8.38 -28.42 0.21
CA SER A 360 -7.25 -28.50 -0.71
C SER A 360 -7.72 -28.80 -2.14
N GLY A 361 -7.58 -27.82 -3.04
CA GLY A 361 -7.73 -28.00 -4.49
C GLY A 361 -9.14 -27.90 -5.08
N ARG A 362 -10.18 -27.49 -4.33
CA ARG A 362 -11.57 -27.33 -4.88
C ARG A 362 -12.29 -26.02 -4.59
N GLY A 363 -11.64 -25.04 -3.95
CA GLY A 363 -12.17 -23.67 -3.85
C GLY A 363 -13.44 -23.49 -3.03
N ARG A 364 -13.83 -24.48 -2.21
CA ARG A 364 -14.94 -24.37 -1.25
C ARG A 364 -14.36 -23.85 0.06
N GLY A 365 -14.74 -22.63 0.43
CA GLY A 365 -14.22 -21.95 1.60
C GLY A 365 -15.33 -21.33 2.43
N ASP A 366 -15.28 -21.59 3.73
CA ASP A 366 -16.10 -20.93 4.74
C ASP A 366 -15.29 -19.85 5.42
N ILE A 367 -15.91 -18.73 5.76
CA ILE A 367 -15.26 -17.67 6.54
C ILE A 367 -15.72 -17.81 7.99
N LEU A 368 -14.76 -18.10 8.86
CA LEU A 368 -14.94 -18.19 10.30
C LEU A 368 -14.44 -16.90 10.94
N LEU A 369 -15.33 -16.18 11.61
CA LEU A 369 -15.01 -14.96 12.34
C LEU A 369 -15.14 -15.24 13.83
N TYR A 370 -14.01 -15.43 14.50
CA TYR A 370 -13.96 -15.62 15.95
C TYR A 370 -13.92 -14.27 16.63
N SER A 371 -14.95 -13.95 17.41
CA SER A 371 -15.01 -12.67 18.12
C SER A 371 -13.91 -12.56 19.17
N ARG A 372 -13.15 -11.46 19.16
CA ARG A 372 -12.17 -11.12 20.21
C ARG A 372 -12.76 -10.21 21.28
N LYS A 373 -13.94 -9.60 21.02
CA LYS A 373 -14.59 -8.65 21.93
C LYS A 373 -15.83 -9.27 22.55
N ARG A 374 -15.95 -9.14 23.88
CA ARG A 374 -17.19 -9.49 24.59
C ARG A 374 -18.36 -8.69 24.03
N GLY A 375 -19.47 -9.36 23.78
CA GLY A 375 -20.69 -8.74 23.23
C GLY A 375 -20.80 -8.81 21.70
N CYS A 376 -19.72 -9.10 20.97
CA CYS A 376 -19.78 -9.39 19.54
C CYS A 376 -19.95 -10.91 19.32
N PRO A 377 -20.88 -11.35 18.47
CA PRO A 377 -21.05 -12.78 18.19
C PRO A 377 -19.93 -13.30 17.28
N SER A 378 -19.56 -14.57 17.44
CA SER A 378 -18.78 -15.28 16.43
C SER A 378 -19.67 -15.64 15.24
N LEU A 379 -19.09 -15.75 14.06
CA LEU A 379 -19.84 -15.89 12.80
C LEU A 379 -19.23 -16.96 11.91
N ILE A 380 -20.10 -17.70 11.22
CA ILE A 380 -19.71 -18.67 10.19
C ILE A 380 -20.46 -18.29 8.92
N LEU A 381 -19.72 -17.91 7.87
CA LEU A 381 -20.27 -17.55 6.58
C LEU A 381 -19.99 -18.68 5.59
N GLU A 382 -21.05 -19.29 5.08
CA GLU A 382 -20.99 -20.36 4.06
C GLU A 382 -21.63 -19.84 2.77
N PHE A 383 -20.96 -20.09 1.64
CA PHE A 383 -21.32 -19.55 0.34
C PHE A 383 -21.87 -20.64 -0.57
N LYS A 384 -22.92 -20.30 -1.31
CA LYS A 384 -23.49 -21.08 -2.42
C LYS A 384 -23.61 -20.24 -3.66
N TYR A 385 -23.46 -20.87 -4.82
CA TYR A 385 -23.64 -20.22 -6.11
C TYR A 385 -24.33 -21.14 -7.10
N THR A 386 -25.24 -20.56 -7.89
CA THR A 386 -25.85 -21.25 -9.02
C THR A 386 -25.97 -20.35 -10.24
N ARG A 387 -25.87 -20.97 -11.42
CA ARG A 387 -26.27 -20.36 -12.70
C ARG A 387 -27.68 -20.76 -13.11
N ASP A 388 -28.25 -21.77 -12.46
CA ASP A 388 -29.57 -22.29 -12.79
C ASP A 388 -30.65 -21.34 -12.26
N LYS A 389 -31.55 -20.93 -13.15
CA LYS A 389 -32.68 -20.06 -12.80
C LYS A 389 -33.81 -20.83 -12.11
N SER A 390 -33.82 -22.16 -12.23
CA SER A 390 -34.82 -23.03 -11.60
C SER A 390 -34.51 -23.30 -10.13
N GLU A 391 -33.26 -23.12 -9.69
CA GLU A 391 -32.89 -23.22 -8.29
C GLU A 391 -33.32 -21.96 -7.52
N ASP A 392 -33.94 -22.18 -6.37
CA ASP A 392 -34.28 -21.12 -5.41
C ASP A 392 -33.06 -20.78 -4.55
N LEU A 393 -32.69 -19.50 -4.52
CA LEU A 393 -31.58 -19.00 -3.72
C LEU A 393 -31.89 -19.12 -2.23
N GLU A 394 -33.15 -18.98 -1.80
CA GLU A 394 -33.51 -19.08 -0.39
C GLU A 394 -33.27 -20.53 0.12
N ASP A 395 -33.60 -21.54 -0.69
CA ASP A 395 -33.32 -22.95 -0.38
C ASP A 395 -31.82 -23.25 -0.36
N LEU A 396 -31.05 -22.71 -1.30
CA LEU A 396 -29.59 -22.85 -1.31
C LEU A 396 -28.95 -22.21 -0.08
N ALA A 397 -29.45 -21.06 0.36
CA ALA A 397 -28.97 -20.40 1.58
C ALA A 397 -29.31 -21.21 2.84
N LEU A 398 -30.45 -21.92 2.87
CA LEU A 398 -30.76 -22.88 3.95
C LEU A 398 -29.82 -24.09 3.92
N LYS A 399 -29.55 -24.67 2.75
CA LYS A 399 -28.57 -25.76 2.59
C LYS A 399 -27.16 -25.37 3.06
N ALA A 400 -26.78 -24.10 2.90
CA ALA A 400 -25.54 -23.56 3.44
C ALA A 400 -25.51 -23.64 4.98
N ILE A 401 -26.60 -23.27 5.65
CA ILE A 401 -26.72 -23.42 7.11
C ILE A 401 -26.67 -24.89 7.54
N GLU A 402 -27.35 -25.77 6.80
CA GLU A 402 -27.29 -27.22 7.06
C GLU A 402 -25.85 -27.74 6.97
N GLN A 403 -25.11 -27.34 5.93
CA GLN A 403 -23.70 -27.71 5.78
C GLN A 403 -22.84 -27.24 6.97
N ILE A 404 -23.05 -26.01 7.46
CA ILE A 404 -22.34 -25.50 8.65
C ILE A 404 -22.56 -26.42 9.86
N LYS A 405 -23.80 -26.87 10.07
CA LYS A 405 -24.16 -27.76 11.18
C LYS A 405 -23.57 -29.15 11.01
N GLU A 406 -23.69 -29.74 9.82
CA GLU A 406 -23.18 -31.09 9.53
C GLU A 406 -21.68 -31.20 9.73
N LYS A 407 -20.93 -30.17 9.32
CA LYS A 407 -19.47 -30.13 9.47
C LYS A 407 -19.02 -29.66 10.86
N ASN A 408 -19.95 -29.28 11.74
CA ASN A 408 -19.69 -28.83 13.11
C ASN A 408 -18.64 -27.71 13.19
N TYR A 409 -18.72 -26.72 12.29
CA TYR A 409 -17.74 -25.63 12.21
C TYR A 409 -17.73 -24.69 13.41
N SER A 410 -18.77 -24.72 14.24
CA SER A 410 -18.81 -24.00 15.52
C SER A 410 -17.95 -24.61 16.61
N ALA A 411 -17.38 -25.80 16.39
CA ALA A 411 -16.50 -26.45 17.35
C ALA A 411 -15.30 -25.55 17.70
N GLY A 412 -15.23 -25.11 18.96
CA GLY A 412 -14.17 -24.23 19.47
C GLY A 412 -14.49 -22.73 19.38
N MET A 413 -15.65 -22.33 18.85
CA MET A 413 -16.18 -20.99 19.04
C MET A 413 -16.80 -20.86 20.43
N THR A 414 -16.71 -19.66 21.03
CA THR A 414 -17.26 -19.37 22.35
C THR A 414 -18.27 -18.23 22.27
N GLY A 415 -19.30 -18.28 23.12
CA GLY A 415 -20.35 -17.27 23.18
C GLY A 415 -21.35 -17.43 22.02
N GLN A 416 -22.11 -16.37 21.73
CA GLN A 416 -23.10 -16.40 20.67
C GLN A 416 -22.45 -16.66 19.31
N VAL A 417 -22.91 -17.68 18.60
CA VAL A 417 -22.50 -17.99 17.22
C VAL A 417 -23.69 -17.81 16.28
N TRP A 418 -23.46 -17.14 15.17
CA TRP A 418 -24.41 -17.03 14.06
C TRP A 418 -23.91 -17.83 12.86
N TYR A 419 -24.76 -18.69 12.34
CA TYR A 419 -24.58 -19.36 11.05
C TYR A 419 -25.23 -18.50 9.99
N VAL A 420 -24.50 -18.14 8.95
CA VAL A 420 -24.99 -17.28 7.87
C VAL A 420 -24.77 -18.00 6.54
N GLY A 421 -25.88 -18.38 5.92
CA GLY A 421 -25.90 -18.98 4.59
C GLY A 421 -26.12 -17.91 3.53
N LEU A 422 -25.18 -17.80 2.58
CA LEU A 422 -25.19 -16.80 1.51
C LEU A 422 -25.29 -17.51 0.16
N ALA A 423 -26.41 -17.40 -0.54
CA ALA A 423 -26.59 -18.00 -1.86
C ALA A 423 -26.66 -16.93 -2.95
N HIS A 424 -25.98 -17.16 -4.06
CA HIS A 424 -25.78 -16.16 -5.11
C HIS A 424 -26.15 -16.66 -6.50
N ARG A 425 -26.65 -15.73 -7.32
CA ARG A 425 -26.76 -15.87 -8.77
C ARG A 425 -26.48 -14.53 -9.41
N GLY A 426 -25.20 -14.32 -9.74
CA GLY A 426 -24.74 -13.01 -10.20
C GLY A 426 -24.90 -11.95 -9.10
N LYS A 427 -25.58 -10.85 -9.39
CA LYS A 427 -25.83 -9.80 -8.37
C LYS A 427 -27.03 -10.09 -7.47
N GLU A 428 -27.79 -11.16 -7.72
CA GLU A 428 -28.86 -11.61 -6.83
C GLU A 428 -28.29 -12.43 -5.69
N ALA A 429 -28.78 -12.20 -4.47
CA ALA A 429 -28.42 -13.00 -3.32
C ALA A 429 -29.60 -13.26 -2.38
N ALA A 430 -29.61 -14.44 -1.77
CA ALA A 430 -30.39 -14.76 -0.59
C ALA A 430 -29.46 -14.91 0.60
N VAL A 431 -29.91 -14.43 1.76
CA VAL A 431 -29.17 -14.53 3.02
C VAL A 431 -30.10 -15.14 4.03
N LYS A 432 -29.72 -16.30 4.57
CA LYS A 432 -30.38 -16.95 5.69
C LYS A 432 -29.43 -16.97 6.87
N TRP A 433 -29.98 -16.96 8.07
CA TRP A 433 -29.18 -17.03 9.27
C TRP A 433 -29.88 -17.82 10.37
N GLU A 434 -29.08 -18.42 11.24
CA GLU A 434 -29.54 -19.13 12.42
C GLU A 434 -28.58 -18.86 13.58
N LYS A 435 -29.13 -18.61 14.76
CA LYS A 435 -28.34 -18.47 15.97
C LYS A 435 -28.12 -19.86 16.55
N GLN A 436 -26.87 -20.23 16.82
CA GLN A 436 -26.59 -21.39 17.66
C GLN A 436 -27.15 -21.10 19.06
N ILE A 437 -28.14 -21.89 19.48
CA ILE A 437 -28.65 -21.88 20.84
C ILE A 437 -27.76 -22.85 21.62
N ASP A 438 -26.92 -22.33 22.51
CA ASP A 438 -26.22 -23.18 23.46
C ASP A 438 -27.25 -23.81 24.41
N PHE A 439 -27.26 -25.15 24.48
CA PHE A 439 -27.87 -25.88 25.59
C PHE A 439 -26.91 -25.83 26.80
N THR A 440 -26.61 -24.63 27.31
CA THR A 440 -25.87 -24.46 28.56
C THR A 440 -26.33 -23.18 29.26
N ASP A 441 -27.58 -23.19 29.71
CA ASP A 441 -28.10 -22.36 30.80
C ASP A 441 -29.06 -23.26 31.62
N GLU A 442 -28.51 -24.34 32.21
CA GLU A 442 -29.09 -25.02 33.38
C GLU A 442 -28.09 -25.03 34.53
#